data_AF-A0A916GWP2-F1
#
_entry.id   AF-A0A916GWP2-F1
#
_cell.length_a   1.000
_cell.length_b   1.000
_cell.length_c   1.000
_cell.angle_alpha   90.00
_cell.angle_beta   90.00
_cell.angle_gamma   90.00
#
_symmetry.space_group_name_H-M   'P 1'
#
loop_
_entity.id
_entity.type
_entity.pdbx_description
1 polymer ?
#
loop_
_entity_poly.entity_id
_entity_poly.type
_entity_poly.pdbx_seq_one_letter_code
_entity_poly.pdbx_strand_id
1 'polypeptide(L)'
;MSGAMKVGFVGLGVMGRPMAENLLRAGYGLGVWARRIASAQPLVDQGARFHASPAALAREVDVLFVAVTADADVEQVLLGPDGAIHGLRPGTVVVDHSTIAPAAARRIAAALAQRGVDFLDAPVSGGGVGAASASLAIMVGGAVAALGRVRPLLEKLGRTIVHIGPSGAGQVAKACNQMVMVAAIQACAEAARLAAAHGVDFGLVRGAMLAGSAGSRVLDVFGDRMARRDFAAGVEARLHHKEFALFMAEAARLYPDEDVYESVGSQAGPVLAQGRPYQTEIRMRRREGQLFWCRMSIKAVNAERPQDGTICILEDVTEDRMVIEALEQSTVELGAIFDTALIGI
;
A
#
# COMPACT_ATOMS: atom_id res chain seq x y z
N MET A 1 8.14 30.75 27.01
CA MET A 1 7.30 30.31 25.88
C MET A 1 7.96 29.11 25.25
N SER A 2 7.50 27.87 25.50
CA SER A 2 7.95 26.74 24.68
C SER A 2 7.54 27.05 23.25
N GLY A 3 8.49 27.27 22.33
CA GLY A 3 8.18 27.63 20.95
C GLY A 3 7.20 26.62 20.37
N ALA A 4 6.05 27.08 19.88
CA ALA A 4 5.08 26.21 19.24
C ALA A 4 5.76 25.49 18.06
N MET A 5 5.63 24.17 18.01
CA MET A 5 6.20 23.31 16.96
C MET A 5 5.80 23.84 15.58
N LYS A 6 6.78 24.13 14.72
CA LYS A 6 6.53 24.66 13.38
C LYS A 6 6.19 23.54 12.41
N VAL A 7 5.09 23.67 11.68
CA VAL A 7 4.56 22.60 10.83
C VAL A 7 4.65 22.99 9.35
N GLY A 8 5.06 22.06 8.51
CA GLY A 8 5.06 22.18 7.06
C GLY A 8 4.11 21.18 6.41
N PHE A 9 3.51 21.55 5.28
CA PHE A 9 2.70 20.64 4.47
C PHE A 9 3.04 20.73 2.98
N VAL A 10 3.37 19.59 2.39
CA VAL A 10 3.65 19.41 0.96
C VAL A 10 2.53 18.60 0.32
N GLY A 11 1.96 19.14 -0.77
CA GLY A 11 0.90 18.47 -1.51
C GLY A 11 -0.49 18.82 -1.00
N LEU A 12 -1.17 19.71 -1.73
CA LEU A 12 -2.44 20.32 -1.30
C LEU A 12 -3.59 19.89 -2.21
N GLY A 13 -3.67 18.57 -2.44
CA GLY A 13 -4.73 17.94 -3.23
C GLY A 13 -5.98 17.64 -2.40
N VAL A 14 -6.79 16.68 -2.88
CA VAL A 14 -8.05 16.24 -2.23
C VAL A 14 -7.85 15.80 -0.79
N MET A 15 -6.72 15.16 -0.48
CA MET A 15 -6.39 14.72 0.88
C MET A 15 -5.62 15.80 1.65
N GLY A 16 -4.53 16.33 1.07
CA GLY A 16 -3.60 17.19 1.80
C GLY A 16 -4.15 18.56 2.18
N ARG A 17 -4.98 19.19 1.33
CA ARG A 17 -5.58 20.50 1.66
C ARG A 17 -6.46 20.45 2.92
N PRO A 18 -7.48 19.57 3.03
CA PRO A 18 -8.28 19.51 4.26
C PRO A 18 -7.47 19.09 5.49
N MET A 19 -6.42 18.28 5.35
CA MET A 19 -5.51 17.97 6.46
C MET A 19 -4.77 19.23 6.95
N ALA A 20 -4.22 20.02 6.02
CA ALA A 20 -3.57 21.31 6.33
C ALA A 20 -4.55 22.31 6.98
N GLU A 21 -5.79 22.38 6.50
CA GLU A 21 -6.85 23.22 7.08
C GLU A 21 -7.14 22.83 8.54
N ASN A 22 -7.16 21.54 8.87
CA ASN A 22 -7.36 21.08 10.25
C ASN A 22 -6.20 21.50 11.17
N LEU A 23 -4.97 21.48 10.68
CA LEU A 23 -3.80 21.94 11.44
C LEU A 23 -3.85 23.45 11.70
N LEU A 24 -4.22 24.25 10.70
CA LEU A 24 -4.48 25.69 10.88
C LEU A 24 -5.59 25.95 11.90
N ARG A 25 -6.71 25.25 11.78
CA ARG A 25 -7.87 25.39 12.70
C ARG A 25 -7.52 25.01 14.13
N ALA A 26 -6.56 24.10 14.32
CA ALA A 26 -6.01 23.73 15.62
C ALA A 26 -4.99 24.74 16.18
N GLY A 27 -4.71 25.83 15.46
CA GLY A 27 -3.86 26.93 15.90
C GLY A 27 -2.36 26.76 15.60
N TYR A 28 -1.97 25.78 14.77
CA TYR A 28 -0.57 25.61 14.39
C TYR A 28 -0.15 26.60 13.30
N GLY A 29 1.03 27.20 13.46
CA GLY A 29 1.67 27.94 12.37
C GLY A 29 2.07 26.97 11.24
N LEU A 30 1.57 27.23 10.03
CA LEU A 30 1.71 26.31 8.90
C LEU A 30 2.45 26.95 7.73
N GLY A 31 3.57 26.35 7.35
CA GLY A 31 4.20 26.56 6.04
C GLY A 31 3.66 25.57 5.02
N VAL A 32 3.44 25.99 3.78
CA VAL A 32 2.87 25.13 2.74
C VAL A 32 3.63 25.23 1.43
N TRP A 33 3.66 24.11 0.71
CA TRP A 33 4.12 24.06 -0.68
C TRP A 33 3.22 23.14 -1.51
N ALA A 34 2.95 23.57 -2.73
CA ALA A 34 2.31 22.75 -3.75
C ALA A 34 2.89 23.08 -5.13
N ARG A 35 2.97 22.08 -6.00
CA ARG A 35 3.41 22.23 -7.39
C ARG A 35 2.62 23.32 -8.14
N ARG A 36 1.33 23.46 -7.84
CA ARG A 36 0.46 24.52 -8.36
C ARG A 36 0.13 25.49 -7.24
N ILE A 37 0.55 26.75 -7.38
CA ILE A 37 0.28 27.80 -6.38
C ILE A 37 -1.22 27.99 -6.12
N ALA A 38 -2.05 27.83 -7.16
CA ALA A 38 -3.51 27.91 -7.03
C ALA A 38 -4.10 26.91 -6.01
N SER A 39 -3.43 25.77 -5.79
CA SER A 39 -3.84 24.79 -4.76
C SER A 39 -3.47 25.23 -3.33
N ALA A 40 -2.50 26.14 -3.18
CA ALA A 40 -2.09 26.69 -1.89
C ALA A 40 -2.87 27.95 -1.49
N GLN A 41 -3.40 28.70 -2.46
CA GLN A 41 -4.07 29.99 -2.21
C GLN A 41 -5.13 29.93 -1.09
N PRO A 42 -6.05 28.94 -1.05
CA PRO A 42 -7.05 28.89 0.02
C PRO A 42 -6.47 28.77 1.44
N LEU A 43 -5.30 28.13 1.58
CA LEU A 43 -4.60 28.01 2.86
C LEU A 43 -3.83 29.29 3.19
N VAL A 44 -3.27 29.95 2.18
CA VAL A 44 -2.60 31.26 2.34
C VAL A 44 -3.60 32.31 2.81
N ASP A 45 -4.81 32.32 2.23
CA ASP A 45 -5.90 33.21 2.66
C ASP A 45 -6.34 32.94 4.11
N GLN A 46 -6.11 31.73 4.61
CA GLN A 46 -6.35 31.31 6.00
C GLN A 46 -5.13 31.54 6.93
N GLY A 47 -4.05 32.16 6.44
CA GLY A 47 -2.87 32.51 7.22
C GLY A 47 -1.69 31.53 7.11
N ALA A 48 -1.73 30.53 6.23
CA ALA A 48 -0.55 29.72 5.94
C ALA A 48 0.51 30.52 5.17
N ARG A 49 1.79 30.20 5.42
CA ARG A 49 2.92 30.79 4.67
C ARG A 49 3.26 29.92 3.47
N PHE A 50 3.16 30.45 2.26
CA PHE A 50 3.65 29.76 1.07
C PHE A 50 5.18 29.84 0.96
N HIS A 51 5.82 28.75 0.51
CA HIS A 51 7.26 28.69 0.24
C HIS A 51 7.50 28.39 -1.24
N ALA A 52 8.64 28.84 -1.78
CA ALA A 52 8.97 28.67 -3.20
C ALA A 52 9.34 27.22 -3.59
N SER A 53 9.86 26.42 -2.65
CA SER A 53 10.27 25.04 -2.87
C SER A 53 10.09 24.17 -1.62
N PRO A 54 10.06 22.83 -1.75
CA PRO A 54 10.09 21.91 -0.62
C PRO A 54 11.32 22.13 0.28
N ALA A 55 12.50 22.37 -0.31
CA ALA A 55 13.70 22.74 0.44
C ALA A 55 13.52 24.04 1.26
N ALA A 56 12.93 25.08 0.66
CA ALA A 56 12.70 26.36 1.34
C ALA A 56 11.69 26.22 2.50
N LEU A 57 10.67 25.37 2.34
CA LEU A 57 9.73 25.04 3.41
C LEU A 57 10.42 24.24 4.54
N ALA A 58 11.19 23.22 4.18
CA ALA A 58 11.85 22.32 5.13
C ALA A 58 12.82 23.05 6.08
N ARG A 59 13.42 24.16 5.64
CA ARG A 59 14.30 25.00 6.47
C ARG A 59 13.61 25.68 7.64
N GLU A 60 12.29 25.71 7.67
CA GLU A 60 11.51 26.55 8.57
C GLU A 60 10.67 25.74 9.54
N VAL A 61 10.65 24.41 9.41
CA VAL A 61 9.69 23.54 10.11
C VAL A 61 10.37 22.44 10.91
N ASP A 62 9.71 22.03 11.99
CA ASP A 62 10.14 20.93 12.87
C ASP A 62 9.45 19.60 12.48
N VAL A 63 8.28 19.70 11.85
CA VAL A 63 7.54 18.57 11.28
C VAL A 63 7.11 18.91 9.86
N LEU A 64 7.36 18.00 8.92
CA LEU A 64 6.95 18.15 7.52
C LEU A 64 6.00 17.02 7.13
N PHE A 65 4.75 17.37 6.84
CA PHE A 65 3.78 16.45 6.25
C PHE A 65 3.90 16.43 4.72
N VAL A 66 3.74 15.26 4.12
CA VAL A 66 3.70 15.05 2.68
C VAL A 66 2.44 14.27 2.31
N ALA A 67 1.68 14.75 1.32
CA ALA A 67 0.55 14.03 0.76
C ALA A 67 0.49 14.25 -0.77
N VAL A 68 1.19 13.39 -1.50
CA VAL A 68 1.29 13.43 -2.97
C VAL A 68 0.85 12.10 -3.58
N THR A 69 0.93 11.97 -4.91
CA THR A 69 0.20 10.92 -5.65
C THR A 69 0.99 9.63 -5.79
N ALA A 70 2.25 9.68 -6.20
CA ALA A 70 3.05 8.49 -6.50
C ALA A 70 4.44 8.51 -5.85
N ASP A 71 5.08 7.35 -5.86
CA ASP A 71 6.42 7.09 -5.34
C ASP A 71 7.43 8.13 -5.89
N ALA A 72 7.43 8.33 -7.21
CA ALA A 72 8.28 9.32 -7.87
C ALA A 72 7.97 10.76 -7.42
N ASP A 73 6.72 11.09 -7.07
CA ASP A 73 6.39 12.41 -6.55
C ASP A 73 6.96 12.59 -5.13
N VAL A 74 6.86 11.57 -4.27
CA VAL A 74 7.44 11.60 -2.91
C VAL A 74 8.96 11.71 -3.00
N GLU A 75 9.59 10.94 -3.87
CA GLU A 75 11.03 11.02 -4.08
C GLU A 75 11.45 12.38 -4.62
N GLN A 76 10.71 12.93 -5.58
CA GLN A 76 10.99 14.26 -6.12
C GLN A 76 10.90 15.34 -5.03
N VAL A 77 9.83 15.34 -4.23
CA VAL A 77 9.61 16.40 -3.23
C VAL A 77 10.51 16.26 -2.00
N LEU A 78 10.95 15.04 -1.67
CA LEU A 78 11.83 14.81 -0.52
C LEU A 78 13.31 14.79 -0.90
N LEU A 79 13.68 14.08 -1.95
CA LEU A 79 15.06 13.73 -2.30
C LEU A 79 15.55 14.34 -3.63
N GLY A 80 14.67 14.94 -4.43
CA GLY A 80 15.02 15.58 -5.69
C GLY A 80 15.89 16.84 -5.51
N PRO A 81 16.32 17.48 -6.62
CA PRO A 81 17.24 18.63 -6.58
C PRO A 81 16.77 19.82 -5.73
N ASP A 82 15.46 20.07 -5.70
CA ASP A 82 14.82 21.10 -4.84
C ASP A 82 14.08 20.47 -3.64
N GLY A 83 14.37 19.20 -3.37
CA GLY A 83 13.70 18.37 -2.38
C GLY A 83 13.95 18.84 -0.94
N ALA A 84 13.03 18.49 -0.06
CA ALA A 84 13.08 18.87 1.35
C ALA A 84 14.41 18.46 2.03
N ILE A 85 15.09 17.39 1.61
CA ILE A 85 16.38 16.94 2.16
C ILE A 85 17.46 18.03 2.22
N HIS A 86 17.41 19.00 1.30
CA HIS A 86 18.34 20.13 1.22
C HIS A 86 18.00 21.27 2.21
N GLY A 87 16.86 21.20 2.88
CA GLY A 87 16.42 22.16 3.90
C GLY A 87 16.17 21.55 5.28
N LEU A 88 15.95 20.23 5.36
CA LEU A 88 15.68 19.54 6.62
C LEU A 88 16.88 19.65 7.58
N ARG A 89 16.55 19.82 8.86
CA ARG A 89 17.51 19.91 9.97
C ARG A 89 17.52 18.60 10.76
N PRO A 90 18.64 18.23 11.40
CA PRO A 90 18.65 17.10 12.32
C PRO A 90 17.57 17.27 13.40
N GLY A 91 16.85 16.18 13.70
CA GLY A 91 15.74 16.15 14.63
C GLY A 91 14.37 16.48 14.03
N THR A 92 14.29 16.98 12.79
CA THR A 92 13.02 17.15 12.08
C THR A 92 12.33 15.79 11.87
N VAL A 93 10.99 15.77 11.92
CA VAL A 93 10.20 14.58 11.59
C VAL A 93 9.46 14.80 10.27
N VAL A 94 9.68 13.91 9.30
CA VAL A 94 8.91 13.86 8.06
C VAL A 94 7.82 12.80 8.19
N VAL A 95 6.58 13.17 7.87
CA VAL A 95 5.42 12.27 7.91
C VAL A 95 4.81 12.20 6.51
N ASP A 96 4.91 11.04 5.87
CA ASP A 96 4.35 10.82 4.54
C ASP A 96 2.99 10.12 4.60
N HIS A 97 1.93 10.84 4.25
CA HIS A 97 0.57 10.33 4.13
C HIS A 97 0.26 9.80 2.72
N SER A 98 1.23 9.83 1.81
CA SER A 98 1.08 9.28 0.46
C SER A 98 0.97 7.76 0.51
N THR A 99 0.39 7.16 -0.53
CA THR A 99 0.38 5.70 -0.71
C THR A 99 1.46 5.35 -1.72
N ILE A 100 2.54 4.72 -1.25
CA ILE A 100 3.75 4.39 -2.01
C ILE A 100 4.24 2.98 -1.69
N ALA A 101 5.17 2.43 -2.48
CA ALA A 101 5.71 1.11 -2.21
C ALA A 101 6.39 1.05 -0.84
N PRO A 102 6.20 -0.03 -0.05
CA PRO A 102 6.94 -0.26 1.18
C PRO A 102 8.46 -0.12 1.02
N ALA A 103 9.04 -0.55 -0.10
CA ALA A 103 10.47 -0.36 -0.35
C ALA A 103 10.86 1.09 -0.64
N ALA A 104 10.01 1.87 -1.32
CA ALA A 104 10.25 3.30 -1.52
C ALA A 104 10.28 4.01 -0.16
N ALA A 105 9.29 3.74 0.70
CA ALA A 105 9.25 4.27 2.08
C ALA A 105 10.51 3.92 2.88
N ARG A 106 11.00 2.68 2.82
CA ARG A 106 12.25 2.25 3.49
C ARG A 106 13.48 2.97 2.96
N ARG A 107 13.59 3.12 1.64
CA ARG A 107 14.72 3.83 0.99
C ARG A 107 14.74 5.31 1.35
N ILE A 108 13.57 5.96 1.33
CA ILE A 108 13.42 7.35 1.75
C ILE A 108 13.81 7.50 3.23
N ALA A 109 13.32 6.61 4.10
CA ALA A 109 13.69 6.62 5.51
C ALA A 109 15.21 6.51 5.72
N ALA A 110 15.88 5.61 4.98
CA ALA A 110 17.33 5.45 5.06
C ALA A 110 18.08 6.70 4.59
N ALA A 111 17.65 7.34 3.50
CA ALA A 111 18.26 8.57 2.99
C ALA A 111 18.09 9.74 3.97
N LEU A 112 16.91 9.88 4.58
CA LEU A 112 16.65 10.93 5.58
C LEU A 112 17.40 10.68 6.90
N ALA A 113 17.55 9.42 7.32
CA ALA A 113 18.31 9.05 8.51
C ALA A 113 19.77 9.49 8.43
N GLN A 114 20.40 9.46 7.24
CA GLN A 114 21.76 9.98 7.03
C GLN A 114 21.89 11.49 7.33
N ARG A 115 20.77 12.22 7.37
CA ARG A 115 20.70 13.64 7.70
C ARG A 115 20.24 13.89 9.14
N GLY A 116 20.09 12.83 9.94
CA GLY A 116 19.55 12.90 11.30
C GLY A 116 18.05 13.24 11.34
N VAL A 117 17.32 12.93 10.27
CA VAL A 117 15.87 13.20 10.14
C VAL A 117 15.10 11.90 10.33
N ASP A 118 14.04 11.95 11.13
CA ASP A 118 13.14 10.83 11.30
C ASP A 118 12.06 10.81 10.21
N PHE A 119 11.70 9.63 9.74
CA PHE A 119 10.67 9.43 8.73
C PHE A 119 9.58 8.47 9.23
N LEU A 120 8.33 8.86 9.04
CA LEU A 120 7.15 8.03 9.29
C LEU A 120 6.35 7.88 7.99
N ASP A 121 6.25 6.66 7.47
CA ASP A 121 5.22 6.34 6.47
C ASP A 121 3.89 6.16 7.18
N ALA A 122 2.97 7.10 6.99
CA ALA A 122 1.70 7.19 7.69
C ALA A 122 0.50 7.25 6.74
N PRO A 123 0.35 6.32 5.76
CA PRO A 123 -0.79 6.33 4.87
C PRO A 123 -2.12 6.25 5.62
N VAL A 124 -3.19 6.72 4.98
CA VAL A 124 -4.48 6.94 5.62
C VAL A 124 -5.65 6.23 4.94
N SER A 125 -6.71 5.97 5.70
CA SER A 125 -8.02 5.53 5.22
C SER A 125 -9.13 6.48 5.69
N GLY A 126 -10.19 6.63 4.90
CA GLY A 126 -11.31 7.56 5.15
C GLY A 126 -11.59 8.56 4.02
N GLY A 127 -10.68 8.68 3.04
CA GLY A 127 -10.84 9.54 1.87
C GLY A 127 -10.96 11.04 2.20
N GLY A 128 -11.37 11.84 1.22
CA GLY A 128 -11.48 13.30 1.40
C GLY A 128 -12.48 13.71 2.50
N VAL A 129 -13.56 12.94 2.69
CA VAL A 129 -14.53 13.15 3.78
C VAL A 129 -13.88 12.95 5.15
N GLY A 130 -13.09 11.87 5.30
CA GLY A 130 -12.35 11.61 6.52
C GLY A 130 -11.31 12.70 6.81
N ALA A 131 -10.61 13.18 5.77
CA ALA A 131 -9.65 14.27 5.89
C ALA A 131 -10.32 15.58 6.33
N ALA A 132 -11.43 15.98 5.72
CA ALA A 132 -12.14 17.20 6.08
C ALA A 132 -12.76 17.18 7.49
N SER A 133 -13.13 15.99 7.97
CA SER A 133 -13.75 15.79 9.29
C SER A 133 -12.78 15.37 10.39
N ALA A 134 -11.46 15.38 10.11
CA ALA A 134 -10.41 14.93 11.04
C ALA A 134 -10.68 13.52 11.62
N SER A 135 -11.20 12.62 10.79
CA SER A 135 -11.64 11.28 11.20
C SER A 135 -10.89 10.14 10.51
N LEU A 136 -9.74 10.43 9.92
CA LEU A 136 -8.90 9.44 9.27
C LEU A 136 -8.45 8.31 10.21
N ALA A 137 -8.27 7.14 9.63
CA ALA A 137 -7.47 6.08 10.21
C ALA A 137 -6.05 6.15 9.63
N ILE A 138 -5.05 6.31 10.51
CA ILE A 138 -3.65 6.55 10.16
C ILE A 138 -2.83 5.32 10.56
N MET A 139 -2.18 4.71 9.58
CA MET A 139 -1.39 3.49 9.73
C MET A 139 0.09 3.84 9.68
N VAL A 140 0.78 3.84 10.83
CA VAL A 140 2.11 4.44 10.96
C VAL A 140 3.21 3.38 10.99
N GLY A 141 4.11 3.41 10.00
CA GLY A 141 5.43 2.80 10.04
C GLY A 141 6.51 3.79 10.48
N GLY A 142 7.55 3.30 11.15
CA GLY A 142 8.72 4.09 11.57
C GLY A 142 9.00 4.01 13.07
N ALA A 143 9.84 4.92 13.59
CA ALA A 143 10.27 4.89 14.98
C ALA A 143 9.16 5.33 15.95
N VAL A 144 8.95 4.56 17.03
CA VAL A 144 7.96 4.87 18.09
C VAL A 144 8.23 6.26 18.71
N ALA A 145 9.49 6.61 18.93
CA ALA A 145 9.88 7.91 19.48
C ALA A 145 9.51 9.08 18.56
N ALA A 146 9.67 8.92 17.24
CA ALA A 146 9.25 9.93 16.27
C ALA A 146 7.72 10.07 16.25
N LEU A 147 6.99 8.95 16.26
CA LEU A 147 5.53 8.97 16.37
C LEU A 147 5.07 9.66 17.66
N GLY A 148 5.71 9.41 18.80
CA GLY A 148 5.39 10.08 20.06
C GLY A 148 5.46 11.61 19.97
N ARG A 149 6.48 12.14 19.28
CA ARG A 149 6.65 13.60 19.09
C ARG A 149 5.58 14.24 18.23
N VAL A 150 5.12 13.55 17.18
CA VAL A 150 4.14 14.11 16.21
C VAL A 150 2.71 13.69 16.48
N ARG A 151 2.45 12.81 17.44
CA ARG A 151 1.11 12.31 17.80
C ARG A 151 0.08 13.43 18.03
N PRO A 152 0.39 14.54 18.74
CA PRO A 152 -0.58 15.64 18.92
C PRO A 152 -1.04 16.29 17.61
N LEU A 153 -0.20 16.27 16.57
CA LEU A 153 -0.54 16.77 15.23
C LEU A 153 -1.42 15.74 14.48
N LEU A 154 -1.06 14.45 14.55
CA LEU A 154 -1.83 13.38 13.93
C LEU A 154 -3.26 13.28 14.49
N GLU A 155 -3.45 13.56 15.77
CA GLU A 155 -4.77 13.62 16.43
C GLU A 155 -5.66 14.76 15.91
N LYS A 156 -5.10 15.73 15.17
CA LYS A 156 -5.88 16.75 14.44
C LYS A 156 -6.29 16.29 13.05
N LEU A 157 -5.78 15.16 12.59
CA LEU A 157 -6.03 14.62 11.25
C LEU A 157 -6.91 13.37 11.30
N GLY A 158 -6.81 12.57 12.36
CA GLY A 158 -7.49 11.29 12.46
C GLY A 158 -7.88 10.88 13.87
N ARG A 159 -8.86 9.98 13.95
CA ARG A 159 -9.37 9.40 15.21
C ARG A 159 -8.66 8.12 15.59
N THR A 160 -8.07 7.43 14.62
CA THR A 160 -7.42 6.14 14.83
C THR A 160 -5.98 6.26 14.35
N ILE A 161 -5.01 6.08 15.25
CA ILE A 161 -3.58 6.19 14.95
C ILE A 161 -2.90 4.94 15.50
N VAL A 162 -2.52 4.03 14.61
CA VAL A 162 -1.94 2.74 14.98
C VAL A 162 -0.50 2.68 14.50
N HIS A 163 0.42 2.36 15.41
CA HIS A 163 1.80 2.03 15.05
C HIS A 163 1.84 0.58 14.57
N ILE A 164 2.23 0.37 13.32
CA ILE A 164 2.24 -0.94 12.67
C ILE A 164 3.61 -1.61 12.84
N GLY A 165 4.70 -0.83 12.83
CA GLY A 165 6.04 -1.37 12.90
C GLY A 165 7.10 -0.42 12.34
N PRO A 166 8.25 -0.93 11.86
CA PRO A 166 9.33 -0.11 11.30
C PRO A 166 8.91 0.54 9.96
N SER A 167 9.77 1.38 9.39
CA SER A 167 9.47 2.06 8.12
C SER A 167 9.08 1.08 7.00
N GLY A 168 8.05 1.44 6.25
CA GLY A 168 7.39 0.63 5.24
C GLY A 168 6.23 -0.22 5.78
N ALA A 169 6.11 -0.42 7.10
CA ALA A 169 5.03 -1.21 7.67
C ALA A 169 3.66 -0.52 7.55
N GLY A 170 3.61 0.82 7.59
CA GLY A 170 2.40 1.59 7.36
C GLY A 170 1.86 1.38 5.95
N GLN A 171 2.76 1.39 4.95
CA GLN A 171 2.40 1.07 3.55
C GLN A 171 1.89 -0.37 3.38
N VAL A 172 2.48 -1.35 4.08
CA VAL A 172 1.96 -2.74 4.07
C VAL A 172 0.56 -2.81 4.66
N ALA A 173 0.31 -2.16 5.81
CA ALA A 173 -1.03 -2.11 6.40
C ALA A 173 -2.05 -1.43 5.47
N LYS A 174 -1.65 -0.35 4.80
CA LYS A 174 -2.47 0.32 3.79
C LYS A 174 -2.80 -0.61 2.63
N ALA A 175 -1.83 -1.41 2.17
CA ALA A 175 -2.05 -2.41 1.13
C ALA A 175 -3.11 -3.43 1.55
N CYS A 176 -2.98 -4.02 2.75
CA CYS A 176 -3.99 -4.93 3.31
C CYS A 176 -5.38 -4.29 3.35
N ASN A 177 -5.49 -3.03 3.80
CA ASN A 177 -6.75 -2.30 3.82
C ASN A 177 -7.36 -2.15 2.42
N GLN A 178 -6.56 -1.77 1.42
CA GLN A 178 -7.06 -1.58 0.05
C GLN A 178 -7.47 -2.91 -0.60
N MET A 179 -6.76 -4.01 -0.34
CA MET A 179 -7.14 -5.34 -0.84
C MET A 179 -8.54 -5.74 -0.36
N VAL A 180 -8.78 -5.65 0.96
CA VAL A 180 -10.09 -5.96 1.56
C VAL A 180 -11.17 -5.03 1.01
N MET A 181 -10.86 -3.74 0.86
CA MET A 181 -11.81 -2.75 0.36
C MET A 181 -12.23 -3.03 -1.08
N VAL A 182 -11.29 -3.32 -1.98
CA VAL A 182 -11.59 -3.62 -3.40
C VAL A 182 -12.42 -4.88 -3.52
N ALA A 183 -12.06 -5.96 -2.81
CA ALA A 183 -12.83 -7.20 -2.80
C ALA A 183 -14.27 -6.96 -2.29
N ALA A 184 -14.44 -6.17 -1.24
CA ALA A 184 -15.76 -5.82 -0.71
C ALA A 184 -16.57 -4.96 -1.70
N ILE A 185 -15.94 -4.04 -2.45
CA ILE A 185 -16.62 -3.26 -3.50
C ILE A 185 -17.13 -4.18 -4.60
N GLN A 186 -16.31 -5.15 -5.04
CA GLN A 186 -16.71 -6.13 -6.06
C GLN A 186 -17.90 -6.97 -5.58
N ALA A 187 -17.82 -7.51 -4.36
CA ALA A 187 -18.93 -8.26 -3.76
C ALA A 187 -20.22 -7.43 -3.64
N CYS A 188 -20.12 -6.15 -3.29
CA CYS A 188 -21.27 -5.24 -3.27
C CYS A 188 -21.89 -5.06 -4.67
N ALA A 189 -21.06 -4.92 -5.70
CA ALA A 189 -21.53 -4.77 -7.07
C ALA A 189 -22.23 -6.03 -7.59
N GLU A 190 -21.70 -7.21 -7.26
CA GLU A 190 -22.32 -8.50 -7.60
C GLU A 190 -23.65 -8.70 -6.88
N ALA A 191 -23.71 -8.39 -5.57
CA ALA A 191 -24.96 -8.44 -4.80
C ALA A 191 -26.01 -7.47 -5.38
N ALA A 192 -25.60 -6.26 -5.80
CA ALA A 192 -26.49 -5.30 -6.45
C ALA A 192 -27.03 -5.81 -7.78
N ARG A 193 -26.19 -6.47 -8.60
CA ARG A 193 -26.61 -7.09 -9.85
C ARG A 193 -27.56 -8.27 -9.63
N LEU A 194 -27.29 -9.10 -8.63
CA LEU A 194 -28.15 -10.22 -8.26
C LEU A 194 -29.53 -9.73 -7.82
N ALA A 195 -29.59 -8.72 -6.95
CA ALA A 195 -30.85 -8.10 -6.54
C ALA A 195 -31.62 -7.57 -7.75
N ALA A 196 -30.96 -6.84 -8.65
CA ALA A 196 -31.57 -6.32 -9.87
C ALA A 196 -32.09 -7.43 -10.80
N ALA A 197 -31.35 -8.52 -10.96
CA ALA A 197 -31.76 -9.67 -11.80
C ALA A 197 -33.04 -10.36 -11.28
N HIS A 198 -33.32 -10.26 -9.98
CA HIS A 198 -34.52 -10.78 -9.34
C HIS A 198 -35.58 -9.70 -9.05
N GLY A 199 -35.42 -8.48 -9.57
CA GLY A 199 -36.38 -7.38 -9.37
C GLY A 199 -36.45 -6.87 -7.93
N VAL A 200 -35.41 -7.09 -7.11
CA VAL A 200 -35.33 -6.66 -5.72
C VAL A 200 -34.59 -5.33 -5.62
N ASP A 201 -35.11 -4.39 -4.82
CA ASP A 201 -34.45 -3.12 -4.53
C ASP A 201 -33.18 -3.32 -3.68
N PHE A 202 -32.01 -3.07 -4.29
CA PHE A 202 -30.73 -3.18 -3.61
C PHE A 202 -30.59 -2.23 -2.42
N GLY A 203 -31.27 -1.08 -2.41
CA GLY A 203 -31.28 -0.16 -1.27
C GLY A 203 -31.85 -0.80 -0.02
N LEU A 204 -32.95 -1.55 -0.15
CA LEU A 204 -33.56 -2.32 0.94
C LEU A 204 -32.68 -3.50 1.37
N VAL A 205 -32.12 -4.24 0.41
CA VAL A 205 -31.20 -5.36 0.69
C VAL A 205 -29.97 -4.86 1.46
N ARG A 206 -29.36 -3.76 1.02
CA ARG A 206 -28.27 -3.07 1.72
C ARG A 206 -28.67 -2.70 3.15
N GLY A 207 -29.86 -2.11 3.33
CA GLY A 207 -30.38 -1.73 4.65
C GLY A 207 -30.41 -2.92 5.61
N ALA A 208 -30.89 -4.07 5.16
CA ALA A 208 -30.89 -5.30 5.93
C ALA A 208 -29.46 -5.83 6.22
N MET A 209 -28.59 -5.84 5.22
CA MET A 209 -27.20 -6.32 5.36
C MET A 209 -26.37 -5.49 6.33
N LEU A 210 -26.59 -4.17 6.40
CA LEU A 210 -25.83 -3.27 7.28
C LEU A 210 -25.99 -3.58 8.77
N ALA A 211 -27.13 -4.12 9.18
CA ALA A 211 -27.36 -4.53 10.57
C ALA A 211 -26.82 -5.94 10.88
N GLY A 212 -26.45 -6.71 9.85
CA GLY A 212 -26.00 -8.10 9.97
C GLY A 212 -24.49 -8.29 9.81
N SER A 213 -24.07 -9.55 9.68
CA SER A 213 -22.66 -9.95 9.53
C SER A 213 -21.99 -9.42 8.25
N ALA A 214 -22.77 -9.06 7.23
CA ALA A 214 -22.29 -8.43 6.00
C ALA A 214 -22.07 -6.91 6.15
N GLY A 215 -22.40 -6.33 7.31
CA GLY A 215 -22.26 -4.91 7.57
C GLY A 215 -20.79 -4.45 7.50
N SER A 216 -20.53 -3.46 6.66
CA SER A 216 -19.19 -2.86 6.53
C SER A 216 -19.28 -1.41 6.07
N ARG A 217 -18.22 -0.63 6.33
CA ARG A 217 -18.13 0.76 5.83
C ARG A 217 -18.13 0.83 4.30
N VAL A 218 -17.62 -0.21 3.64
CA VAL A 218 -17.63 -0.31 2.17
C VAL A 218 -19.05 -0.46 1.66
N LEU A 219 -19.82 -1.38 2.22
CA LEU A 219 -21.24 -1.55 1.88
C LEU A 219 -22.04 -0.28 2.18
N ASP A 220 -21.75 0.36 3.30
CA ASP A 220 -22.40 1.60 3.69
C ASP A 220 -22.17 2.71 2.66
N VAL A 221 -20.91 2.98 2.28
CA VAL A 221 -20.58 4.08 1.34
C VAL A 221 -20.82 3.72 -0.12
N PHE A 222 -20.20 2.64 -0.58
CA PHE A 222 -20.20 2.28 -2.00
C PHE A 222 -21.48 1.56 -2.39
N GLY A 223 -22.05 0.74 -1.51
CA GLY A 223 -23.36 0.14 -1.74
C GLY A 223 -24.48 1.18 -1.85
N ASP A 224 -24.43 2.25 -1.04
CA ASP A 224 -25.40 3.35 -1.13
C ASP A 224 -25.31 4.09 -2.46
N ARG A 225 -24.08 4.36 -2.93
CA ARG A 225 -23.84 4.92 -4.26
C ARG A 225 -24.35 4.02 -5.37
N MET A 226 -24.12 2.71 -5.29
CA MET A 226 -24.66 1.74 -6.24
C MET A 226 -26.18 1.73 -6.24
N ALA A 227 -26.81 1.76 -5.06
CA ALA A 227 -28.27 1.82 -4.91
C ALA A 227 -28.87 3.08 -5.55
N ARG A 228 -28.24 4.24 -5.34
CA ARG A 228 -28.66 5.53 -5.94
C ARG A 228 -28.21 5.73 -7.38
N ARG A 229 -27.42 4.80 -7.95
CA ARG A 229 -26.72 4.95 -9.24
C ARG A 229 -25.88 6.23 -9.34
N ASP A 230 -25.31 6.66 -8.22
CA ASP A 230 -24.41 7.80 -8.14
C ASP A 230 -22.96 7.34 -8.32
N PHE A 231 -22.45 7.52 -9.54
CA PHE A 231 -21.09 7.17 -9.93
C PHE A 231 -20.20 8.41 -10.11
N ALA A 232 -20.59 9.56 -9.54
CA ALA A 232 -19.71 10.72 -9.52
C ALA A 232 -18.39 10.38 -8.81
N ALA A 233 -17.28 10.82 -9.38
CA ALA A 233 -15.95 10.42 -8.94
C ALA A 233 -15.67 10.89 -7.49
N GLY A 234 -15.59 9.93 -6.55
CA GLY A 234 -15.14 10.19 -5.17
C GLY A 234 -13.66 9.84 -4.94
N VAL A 235 -13.25 8.68 -5.44
CA VAL A 235 -11.86 8.29 -5.66
C VAL A 235 -11.83 7.77 -7.10
N GLU A 236 -10.96 8.33 -7.94
CA GLU A 236 -10.91 7.95 -9.34
C GLU A 236 -10.52 6.47 -9.48
N ALA A 237 -11.18 5.71 -10.35
CA ALA A 237 -10.88 4.28 -10.54
C ALA A 237 -9.40 4.03 -10.86
N ARG A 238 -8.74 4.96 -11.55
CA ARG A 238 -7.28 4.91 -11.81
C ARG A 238 -6.43 4.88 -10.54
N LEU A 239 -6.89 5.47 -9.43
CA LEU A 239 -6.17 5.47 -8.16
C LEU A 239 -6.27 4.10 -7.48
N HIS A 240 -7.44 3.47 -7.52
CA HIS A 240 -7.59 2.08 -7.08
C HIS A 240 -6.75 1.12 -7.93
N HIS A 241 -6.69 1.35 -9.24
CA HIS A 241 -5.83 0.56 -10.14
C HIS A 241 -4.34 0.76 -9.84
N LYS A 242 -3.90 2.00 -9.60
CA LYS A 242 -2.52 2.31 -9.19
C LYS A 242 -2.15 1.64 -7.87
N GLU A 243 -3.04 1.72 -6.88
CA GLU A 243 -2.88 1.02 -5.60
C GLU A 243 -2.80 -0.49 -5.81
N PHE A 244 -3.68 -1.06 -6.65
CA PHE A 244 -3.66 -2.48 -6.98
C PHE A 244 -2.35 -2.91 -7.67
N ALA A 245 -1.85 -2.11 -8.62
CA ALA A 245 -0.57 -2.37 -9.29
C ALA A 245 0.60 -2.37 -8.30
N LEU A 246 0.59 -1.47 -7.31
CA LEU A 246 1.59 -1.46 -6.24
C LEU A 246 1.56 -2.76 -5.41
N PHE A 247 0.38 -3.33 -5.20
CA PHE A 247 0.22 -4.60 -4.48
C PHE A 247 0.72 -5.77 -5.30
N MET A 248 0.38 -5.81 -6.59
CA MET A 248 0.86 -6.85 -7.49
C MET A 248 2.37 -6.82 -7.60
N ALA A 249 2.98 -5.63 -7.63
CA ALA A 249 4.44 -5.47 -7.61
C ALA A 249 5.08 -6.00 -6.30
N GLU A 250 4.45 -5.78 -5.13
CA GLU A 250 4.97 -6.36 -3.88
C GLU A 250 4.72 -7.88 -3.79
N ALA A 251 3.63 -8.40 -4.36
CA ALA A 251 3.40 -9.84 -4.48
C ALA A 251 4.43 -10.50 -5.42
N ALA A 252 4.78 -9.84 -6.53
CA ALA A 252 5.82 -10.29 -7.46
C ALA A 252 7.19 -10.43 -6.79
N ARG A 253 7.48 -9.68 -5.72
CA ARG A 253 8.75 -9.83 -4.97
C ARG A 253 8.88 -11.11 -4.16
N LEU A 254 7.78 -11.86 -3.99
CA LEU A 254 7.84 -13.23 -3.48
C LEU A 254 8.46 -14.19 -4.50
N TYR A 255 8.63 -13.76 -5.75
CA TYR A 255 9.24 -14.51 -6.83
C TYR A 255 10.72 -14.10 -7.01
N PRO A 256 11.53 -14.90 -7.73
CA PRO A 256 12.92 -14.58 -8.01
C PRO A 256 13.05 -13.34 -8.89
N ASP A 257 12.12 -13.13 -9.81
CA ASP A 257 12.01 -11.97 -10.68
C ASP A 257 10.58 -11.85 -11.23
N GLU A 258 10.32 -10.77 -11.98
CA GLU A 258 9.01 -10.45 -12.55
C GLU A 258 8.61 -11.41 -13.70
N ASP A 259 9.59 -11.90 -14.47
CA ASP A 259 9.34 -12.86 -15.57
C ASP A 259 8.79 -14.18 -15.02
N VAL A 260 9.32 -14.67 -13.90
CA VAL A 260 8.80 -15.86 -13.22
C VAL A 260 7.37 -15.64 -12.73
N TYR A 261 7.07 -14.46 -12.17
CA TYR A 261 5.71 -14.12 -11.72
C TYR A 261 4.71 -14.12 -12.89
N GLU A 262 5.05 -13.44 -13.98
CA GLU A 262 4.20 -13.37 -15.18
C GLU A 262 4.02 -14.74 -15.84
N SER A 263 5.10 -15.52 -15.93
CA SER A 263 5.07 -16.88 -16.47
C SER A 263 4.09 -17.75 -15.68
N VAL A 264 4.14 -17.74 -14.35
CA VAL A 264 3.18 -18.46 -13.51
C VAL A 264 1.74 -18.02 -13.81
N GLY A 265 1.49 -16.71 -13.89
CA GLY A 265 0.15 -16.17 -14.20
C GLY A 265 -0.37 -16.67 -15.55
N SER A 266 0.47 -16.61 -16.58
CA SER A 266 0.14 -17.04 -17.96
C SER A 266 -0.15 -18.54 -18.07
N GLN A 267 0.51 -19.37 -17.26
CA GLN A 267 0.33 -20.82 -17.25
C GLN A 267 -0.87 -21.24 -16.39
N ALA A 268 -1.02 -20.62 -15.22
CA ALA A 268 -2.08 -20.96 -14.28
C ALA A 268 -3.46 -20.48 -14.76
N GLY A 269 -3.55 -19.28 -15.33
CA GLY A 269 -4.81 -18.66 -15.74
C GLY A 269 -5.70 -19.54 -16.63
N PRO A 270 -5.20 -20.06 -17.77
CA PRO A 270 -5.98 -20.93 -18.65
C PRO A 270 -6.42 -22.24 -18.00
N VAL A 271 -5.58 -22.82 -17.13
CA VAL A 271 -5.89 -24.09 -16.42
C VAL A 271 -6.99 -23.85 -15.38
N LEU A 272 -6.87 -22.78 -14.61
CA LEU A 272 -7.84 -22.41 -13.58
C LEU A 272 -9.18 -22.03 -14.18
N ALA A 273 -9.20 -21.33 -15.33
CA ALA A 273 -10.43 -20.98 -16.05
C ALA A 273 -11.25 -22.20 -16.49
N GLN A 274 -10.64 -23.38 -16.58
CA GLN A 274 -11.31 -24.66 -16.87
C GLN A 274 -11.75 -25.39 -15.58
N GLY A 275 -11.64 -24.76 -14.41
CA GLY A 275 -11.95 -25.38 -13.11
C GLY A 275 -10.90 -26.38 -12.63
N ARG A 276 -9.76 -26.51 -13.33
CA ARG A 276 -8.72 -27.49 -13.01
C ARG A 276 -7.69 -26.87 -12.05
N PRO A 277 -7.14 -27.66 -11.10
CA PRO A 277 -6.04 -27.19 -10.27
C PRO A 277 -4.76 -27.05 -11.10
N TYR A 278 -3.97 -26.03 -10.80
CA TYR A 278 -2.63 -25.82 -11.33
C TYR A 278 -1.61 -26.09 -10.23
N GLN A 279 -0.60 -26.91 -10.51
CA GLN A 279 0.51 -27.18 -9.60
C GLN A 279 1.83 -26.95 -10.31
N THR A 280 2.77 -26.31 -9.62
CA THR A 280 4.14 -26.11 -10.11
C THR A 280 5.11 -26.06 -8.94
N GLU A 281 6.36 -26.45 -9.17
CA GLU A 281 7.47 -26.15 -8.28
C GLU A 281 8.22 -24.94 -8.84
N ILE A 282 8.37 -23.91 -8.03
CA ILE A 282 9.04 -22.67 -8.40
C ILE A 282 10.00 -22.25 -7.29
N ARG A 283 11.04 -21.50 -7.64
CA ARG A 283 11.82 -20.82 -6.61
C ARG A 283 11.03 -19.61 -6.14
N MET A 284 10.95 -19.40 -4.84
CA MET A 284 10.35 -18.22 -4.22
C MET A 284 11.38 -17.56 -3.30
N ARG A 285 11.14 -16.31 -2.95
CA ARG A 285 12.05 -15.48 -2.18
C ARG A 285 11.57 -15.36 -0.74
N ARG A 286 12.42 -15.75 0.22
CA ARG A 286 12.19 -15.49 1.65
C ARG A 286 12.33 -13.99 1.94
N ARG A 287 11.83 -13.56 3.11
CA ARG A 287 11.98 -12.19 3.60
C ARG A 287 13.44 -11.70 3.61
N GLU A 288 14.39 -12.59 3.88
CA GLU A 288 15.83 -12.29 3.95
C GLU A 288 16.52 -12.29 2.58
N GLY A 289 15.77 -12.53 1.49
CA GLY A 289 16.27 -12.54 0.13
C GLY A 289 16.77 -13.91 -0.35
N GLN A 290 16.95 -14.88 0.55
CA GLN A 290 17.30 -16.25 0.18
C GLN A 290 16.19 -16.89 -0.67
N LEU A 291 16.58 -17.53 -1.77
CA LEU A 291 15.65 -18.31 -2.59
C LEU A 291 15.45 -19.70 -1.99
N PHE A 292 14.21 -20.18 -2.01
CA PHE A 292 13.80 -21.50 -1.54
C PHE A 292 12.90 -22.16 -2.59
N TRP A 293 12.87 -23.49 -2.65
CA TRP A 293 11.95 -24.20 -3.54
C TRP A 293 10.57 -24.27 -2.89
N CYS A 294 9.56 -23.84 -3.64
CA CYS A 294 8.18 -23.85 -3.21
C CYS A 294 7.33 -24.66 -4.18
N ARG A 295 6.59 -25.63 -3.65
CA ARG A 295 5.50 -26.28 -4.36
C ARG A 295 4.26 -25.43 -4.20
N MET A 296 3.80 -24.87 -5.30
CA MET A 296 2.62 -24.02 -5.38
C MET A 296 1.46 -24.80 -5.97
N SER A 297 0.35 -24.86 -5.25
CA SER A 297 -0.91 -25.46 -5.70
C SER A 297 -2.00 -24.41 -5.72
N ILE A 298 -2.49 -24.06 -6.91
CA ILE A 298 -3.57 -23.11 -7.12
C ILE A 298 -4.82 -23.88 -7.55
N LYS A 299 -5.95 -23.61 -6.92
CA LYS A 299 -7.25 -24.18 -7.33
C LYS A 299 -8.34 -23.13 -7.25
N ALA A 300 -9.35 -23.24 -8.10
CA ALA A 300 -10.57 -22.47 -7.92
C ALA A 300 -11.24 -22.84 -6.58
N VAL A 301 -11.84 -21.86 -5.92
CA VAL A 301 -12.69 -22.08 -4.74
C VAL A 301 -13.88 -22.97 -5.12
N ASN A 302 -14.42 -22.77 -6.33
CA ASN A 302 -15.42 -23.61 -6.96
C ASN A 302 -14.98 -23.97 -8.40
N ALA A 303 -14.82 -25.26 -8.69
CA ALA A 303 -14.39 -25.72 -10.02
C ALA A 303 -15.43 -25.44 -11.12
N GLU A 304 -16.73 -25.41 -10.79
CA GLU A 304 -17.80 -25.10 -11.75
C GLU A 304 -17.98 -23.59 -11.95
N ARG A 305 -17.43 -22.78 -11.04
CA ARG A 305 -17.45 -21.31 -11.11
C ARG A 305 -16.06 -20.75 -10.78
N PRO A 306 -15.08 -20.90 -11.68
CA PRO A 306 -13.70 -20.49 -11.43
C PRO A 306 -13.51 -19.00 -11.10
N GLN A 307 -14.47 -18.17 -11.52
CA GLN A 307 -14.53 -16.75 -11.20
C GLN A 307 -14.79 -16.44 -9.71
N ASP A 308 -15.28 -17.40 -8.92
CA ASP A 308 -15.61 -17.22 -7.49
C ASP A 308 -14.35 -17.06 -6.62
N GLY A 309 -13.16 -17.17 -7.22
CA GLY A 309 -11.87 -16.95 -6.58
C GLY A 309 -11.00 -18.20 -6.58
N THR A 310 -9.75 -18.04 -6.12
CA THR A 310 -8.75 -19.09 -6.11
C THR A 310 -8.09 -19.23 -4.74
N ILE A 311 -7.80 -20.45 -4.33
CA ILE A 311 -6.97 -20.78 -3.17
C ILE A 311 -5.58 -21.15 -3.69
N CYS A 312 -4.56 -20.48 -3.17
CA CYS A 312 -3.16 -20.81 -3.41
C CYS A 312 -2.56 -21.40 -2.14
N ILE A 313 -2.01 -22.60 -2.23
CA ILE A 313 -1.26 -23.27 -1.17
C ILE A 313 0.22 -23.23 -1.58
N LEU A 314 1.06 -22.75 -0.66
CA LEU A 314 2.51 -22.67 -0.83
C LEU A 314 3.16 -23.59 0.20
N GLU A 315 3.90 -24.58 -0.27
CA GLU A 315 4.64 -25.55 0.56
C GLU A 315 6.13 -25.37 0.30
N ASP A 316 6.95 -25.27 1.34
CA ASP A 316 8.40 -25.24 1.23
C ASP A 316 8.93 -26.67 1.05
N VAL A 317 9.53 -26.94 -0.10
CA VAL A 317 10.02 -28.28 -0.49
C VAL A 317 11.54 -28.27 -0.72
N THR A 318 12.23 -27.29 -0.12
CA THR A 318 13.67 -27.09 -0.34
C THR A 318 14.49 -28.31 0.07
N GLU A 319 14.20 -28.91 1.23
CA GLU A 319 14.91 -30.10 1.71
C GLU A 319 14.68 -31.30 0.78
N ASP A 320 13.42 -31.58 0.43
CA ASP A 320 13.05 -32.65 -0.50
C ASP A 320 13.76 -32.49 -1.84
N ARG A 321 13.83 -31.25 -2.37
CA ARG A 321 14.52 -30.99 -3.63
C ARG A 321 16.01 -31.16 -3.57
N MET A 322 16.67 -30.75 -2.48
CA MET A 322 18.09 -30.99 -2.29
C MET A 322 18.42 -32.48 -2.25
N VAL A 323 17.56 -33.30 -1.62
CA VAL A 323 17.75 -34.76 -1.58
C VAL A 323 17.60 -35.38 -2.97
N ILE A 324 16.59 -34.96 -3.75
CA ILE A 324 16.38 -35.46 -5.12
C ILE A 324 17.54 -35.08 -6.03
N GLU A 325 17.96 -33.80 -6.02
CA GLU A 325 19.08 -33.33 -6.84
C GLU A 325 20.38 -34.06 -6.49
N ALA A 326 20.65 -34.30 -5.20
CA ALA A 326 21.82 -35.07 -4.77
C ALA A 326 21.78 -36.53 -5.26
N LEU A 327 20.60 -37.15 -5.26
CA LEU A 327 20.42 -38.52 -5.75
C LEU A 327 20.59 -38.60 -7.28
N GLU A 328 20.03 -37.64 -8.01
CA GLU A 328 20.21 -37.54 -9.47
C GLU A 328 21.69 -37.32 -9.81
N GLN A 329 22.39 -36.45 -9.09
CA GLN A 329 23.81 -36.19 -9.31
C GLN A 329 24.68 -37.42 -9.00
N SER A 330 24.38 -38.14 -7.92
CA SER A 330 25.04 -39.42 -7.60
C SER A 330 24.76 -40.48 -8.66
N THR A 331 23.57 -40.50 -9.24
CA THR A 331 23.20 -41.42 -10.33
C THR A 331 23.99 -41.11 -11.60
N VAL A 332 24.13 -39.83 -11.96
CA VAL A 332 24.94 -39.38 -13.10
C VAL A 332 26.42 -39.72 -12.89
N GLU A 333 26.95 -39.50 -11.68
CA GLU A 333 28.33 -39.83 -11.32
C GLU A 333 28.58 -41.34 -11.39
N LEU A 334 27.68 -42.16 -10.83
CA LEU A 334 27.74 -43.61 -10.95
C LEU A 334 27.69 -44.05 -12.41
N GLY A 335 26.81 -43.47 -13.23
CA GLY A 335 26.74 -43.71 -14.67
C GLY A 335 28.08 -43.45 -15.37
N ALA A 336 28.69 -42.29 -15.11
CA ALA A 336 30.00 -41.95 -15.66
C ALA A 336 31.13 -42.89 -15.19
N ILE A 337 31.08 -43.35 -13.93
CA ILE A 337 32.02 -44.34 -13.40
C ILE A 337 31.85 -45.70 -14.11
N PHE A 338 30.61 -46.17 -14.30
CA PHE A 338 30.35 -47.43 -15.00
C PHE A 338 30.70 -47.36 -16.49
N ASP A 339 30.46 -46.23 -17.16
CA ASP A 339 30.83 -46.01 -18.55
C ASP A 339 32.36 -45.98 -18.76
N THR A 340 33.14 -45.68 -17.72
CA THR A 340 34.62 -45.66 -17.76
C THR A 340 35.26 -46.91 -17.16
N ALA A 341 34.48 -47.83 -16.59
CA ALA A 341 34.97 -49.09 -16.07
C ALA A 341 35.26 -50.08 -17.21
N LEU A 342 36.53 -50.47 -17.37
CA LEU A 342 36.94 -51.53 -18.30
C LEU A 342 36.38 -52.88 -17.81
N ILE A 343 35.36 -53.38 -18.49
CA ILE A 343 34.86 -54.74 -18.29
C ILE A 343 35.85 -55.69 -18.98
N GLY A 344 36.69 -56.36 -18.19
CA GLY A 344 37.45 -57.53 -18.64
C GLY A 344 36.51 -58.72 -18.80
N ILE A 345 36.57 -59.38 -19.96
CA ILE A 345 36.03 -60.73 -20.16
C ILE A 345 36.77 -61.68 -19.22
#